data_AF-A0A955F765-F1
#
_entry.id   AF-A0A955F765-F1
#
_cell.length_a   1.000
_cell.length_b   1.000
_cell.length_c   1.000
_cell.angle_alpha   90.00
_cell.angle_beta   90.00
_cell.angle_gamma   90.00
#
_symmetry.space_group_name_H-M   'P 1'
#
loop_
_entity.id
_entity.type
_entity.pdbx_description
1 polymer ?
#
loop_
_entity_poly.entity_id
_entity_poly.type
_entity_poly.pdbx_seq_one_letter_code
_entity_poly.pdbx_strand_id
1 'polypeptide(L)'
;MNPNYQYWPFVISFLAGLLIESFFRLVKYRDSLNNSGPRPKNQSYDTYLSVTEFVAGGERRWAGYIIFRTLPALIIFVLLAAILNKYFASVAIWPYLLIGAIISLTFRDVYALTLRRKTISEKLVHLMNIMLVLVVATGVSILDGRPILLQLAPSVSGIVDNLWSSLLVALLIIFYFESTNTGKIYTDDQAEKNARENYILNSYQTIIEKYEKVIFNACAKSNCSRTLLFSVLIFENMNRPELFRKLENIFVKVFKQELSVGLAQVRSKKPLSDEQSIIKAANILRGSQKLEKKDHVDLQDKIARHLNTYNLNTIYVENITYIYQTLRTYALAGDNK
;
A
#
# COMPACT_ATOMS: atom_id res chain seq x y z
N MET A 1 0.39 -35.74 30.31
CA MET A 1 1.45 -35.20 29.44
C MET A 1 2.80 -35.46 30.10
N ASN A 2 3.77 -36.02 29.37
CA ASN A 2 5.13 -36.19 29.88
C ASN A 2 5.76 -34.79 30.09
N PRO A 3 6.30 -34.44 31.27
CA PRO A 3 6.71 -33.07 31.63
C PRO A 3 7.73 -32.44 30.67
N ASN A 4 8.47 -33.26 29.93
CA ASN A 4 9.40 -32.81 28.89
C ASN A 4 8.72 -32.19 27.65
N TYR A 5 7.40 -32.35 27.48
CA TYR A 5 6.66 -31.83 26.31
C TYR A 5 5.99 -30.46 26.52
N GLN A 6 6.05 -29.90 27.74
CA GLN A 6 5.33 -28.68 28.09
C GLN A 6 5.83 -27.44 27.34
N TYR A 7 7.12 -27.40 26.98
CA TYR A 7 7.75 -26.24 26.32
C TYR A 7 7.71 -26.33 24.78
N TRP A 8 7.39 -27.48 24.20
CA TRP A 8 7.43 -27.67 22.76
C TRP A 8 6.47 -26.78 21.97
N PRO A 9 5.21 -26.54 22.41
CA PRO A 9 4.34 -25.58 21.76
C PRO A 9 4.96 -24.19 21.63
N PHE A 10 5.69 -23.73 22.66
CA PHE A 10 6.40 -22.46 22.64
C PHE A 10 7.54 -22.46 21.61
N VAL A 11 8.39 -23.51 21.63
CA VAL A 11 9.52 -23.63 20.70
C VAL A 11 9.05 -23.65 19.24
N ILE A 12 8.01 -24.43 18.94
CA ILE A 12 7.46 -24.54 17.57
C ILE A 12 6.87 -23.19 17.13
N SER A 13 6.18 -22.47 18.03
CA SER A 13 5.66 -21.13 17.75
C SER A 13 6.78 -20.12 17.48
N PHE A 14 7.87 -20.22 18.24
CA PHE A 14 9.04 -19.37 18.05
C PHE A 14 9.68 -19.58 16.68
N LEU A 15 9.88 -20.85 16.29
CA LEU A 15 10.40 -21.22 14.99
C LEU A 15 9.48 -20.78 13.84
N ALA A 16 8.16 -20.91 14.00
CA ALA A 16 7.19 -20.42 13.03
C ALA A 16 7.33 -18.90 12.80
N GLY A 17 7.50 -18.11 13.87
CA GLY A 17 7.75 -16.68 13.76
C GLY A 17 9.06 -16.35 13.02
N LEU A 18 10.13 -17.08 13.27
CA LEU A 18 11.41 -16.92 12.57
C LEU A 18 11.33 -17.33 11.10
N LEU A 19 10.54 -18.36 10.74
CA LEU A 19 10.34 -18.78 9.36
C LEU A 19 9.65 -17.69 8.54
N ILE A 20 8.61 -17.05 9.10
CA ILE A 20 7.95 -15.90 8.46
C ILE A 20 8.97 -14.78 8.21
N GLU A 21 9.77 -14.41 9.21
CA GLU A 21 10.79 -13.35 9.06
C GLU A 21 11.88 -13.74 8.04
N SER A 22 12.31 -15.01 8.04
CA SER A 22 13.30 -15.52 7.09
C SER A 22 12.80 -15.42 5.66
N PHE A 23 11.54 -15.74 5.40
CA PHE A 23 10.92 -15.53 4.08
C PHE A 23 11.07 -14.08 3.61
N PHE A 24 10.68 -13.10 4.45
CA PHE A 24 10.76 -11.70 4.06
C PHE A 24 12.20 -11.20 3.89
N ARG A 25 13.17 -11.74 4.66
CA ARG A 25 14.59 -11.45 4.48
C ARG A 25 15.14 -12.02 3.17
N LEU A 26 14.77 -13.26 2.82
CA LEU A 26 15.19 -13.92 1.59
C LEU A 26 14.68 -13.17 0.36
N VAL A 27 13.41 -12.75 0.38
CA VAL A 27 12.85 -11.90 -0.68
C VAL A 27 13.67 -10.62 -0.83
N LYS A 28 13.89 -9.90 0.28
CA LYS A 28 14.68 -8.65 0.27
C LYS A 28 16.13 -8.85 -0.20
N TYR A 29 16.76 -9.97 0.16
CA TYR A 29 18.12 -10.30 -0.24
C TYR A 29 18.20 -10.61 -1.75
N ARG A 30 17.25 -11.37 -2.29
CA ARG A 30 17.20 -11.64 -3.74
C ARG A 30 16.96 -10.37 -4.55
N ASP A 31 16.07 -9.50 -4.10
CA ASP A 31 15.87 -8.18 -4.73
C ASP A 31 17.16 -7.36 -4.73
N SER A 32 18.03 -7.54 -3.73
CA SER A 32 19.33 -6.87 -3.68
C SER A 32 20.32 -7.41 -4.71
N LEU A 33 20.27 -8.71 -5.03
CA LEU A 33 21.17 -9.40 -5.95
C LEU A 33 20.82 -9.20 -7.44
N ASN A 34 19.54 -9.09 -7.78
CA ASN A 34 19.07 -8.93 -9.16
C ASN A 34 19.24 -7.49 -9.72
N ASN A 35 19.99 -6.61 -9.05
CA ASN A 35 20.13 -5.18 -9.38
C ASN A 35 21.19 -4.85 -10.46
N SER A 36 21.24 -5.61 -11.55
CA SER A 36 22.03 -5.25 -12.74
C SER A 36 21.22 -4.54 -13.86
N GLY A 37 19.92 -4.33 -13.68
CA GLY A 37 19.06 -3.51 -14.55
C GLY A 37 18.71 -2.14 -13.91
N PRO A 38 18.13 -1.18 -14.65
CA PRO A 38 17.71 0.10 -14.09
C PRO A 38 16.75 -0.20 -12.94
N ARG A 39 17.18 0.22 -11.73
CA ARG A 39 16.54 -0.08 -10.45
C ARG A 39 15.01 -0.14 -10.61
N PRO A 40 14.32 -1.26 -10.34
CA PRO A 40 13.07 -1.12 -9.64
C PRO A 40 13.49 -0.49 -8.32
N LYS A 41 13.35 0.85 -8.21
CA LYS A 41 13.61 1.55 -6.97
C LYS A 41 12.93 0.71 -5.91
N ASN A 42 13.67 0.23 -4.91
CA ASN A 42 13.07 -0.22 -3.67
C ASN A 42 12.26 0.97 -3.17
N GLN A 43 11.00 1.03 -3.58
CA GLN A 43 10.12 2.14 -3.30
C GLN A 43 9.85 1.98 -1.81
N SER A 44 10.47 2.85 -1.01
CA SER A 44 9.84 3.19 0.25
C SER A 44 8.35 3.44 -0.04
N TYR A 45 7.46 3.06 0.87
CA TYR A 45 6.02 3.35 0.75
C TYR A 45 5.71 4.86 0.54
N ASP A 46 6.74 5.70 0.70
CA ASP A 46 6.79 7.13 0.51
C ASP A 46 7.25 7.61 -0.89
N THR A 47 7.73 6.74 -1.78
CA THR A 47 8.02 7.18 -3.15
C THR A 47 6.72 7.16 -3.94
N TYR A 48 6.17 8.34 -4.19
CA TYR A 48 5.07 8.54 -5.14
C TYR A 48 5.37 7.76 -6.44
N LEU A 49 4.41 6.93 -6.85
CA LEU A 49 4.43 6.28 -8.16
C LEU A 49 4.13 7.32 -9.23
N SER A 50 4.84 7.20 -10.34
CA SER A 50 4.40 7.83 -11.57
C SER A 50 3.12 7.17 -12.10
N VAL A 51 2.37 7.89 -12.94
CA VAL A 51 1.18 7.33 -13.61
C VAL A 51 1.54 6.11 -14.45
N THR A 52 2.71 6.13 -15.08
CA THR A 52 3.26 4.98 -15.84
C THR A 52 3.43 3.74 -14.97
N GLU A 53 4.14 3.87 -13.85
CA GLU A 53 4.37 2.74 -12.96
C GLU A 53 3.05 2.21 -12.37
N PHE A 54 2.11 3.10 -12.07
CA PHE A 54 0.80 2.72 -11.55
C PHE A 54 -0.06 1.96 -12.58
N VAL A 55 -0.07 2.40 -13.85
CA VAL A 55 -0.85 1.74 -14.90
C VAL A 55 -0.21 0.42 -15.32
N ALA A 56 1.12 0.34 -15.33
CA ALA A 56 1.83 -0.91 -15.59
C ALA A 56 1.55 -1.96 -14.51
N GLY A 57 1.75 -1.62 -13.22
CA GLY A 57 1.61 -2.54 -12.07
C GLY A 57 0.22 -2.63 -11.44
N GLY A 58 -0.69 -1.72 -11.80
CA GLY A 58 -2.13 -1.73 -11.56
C GLY A 58 -2.59 -1.39 -10.14
N GLU A 59 -3.82 -0.89 -10.03
CA GLU A 59 -4.64 -0.67 -8.81
C GLU A 59 -4.61 -1.85 -7.80
N ARG A 60 -4.22 -3.04 -8.26
CA ARG A 60 -3.98 -4.24 -7.45
C ARG A 60 -2.73 -4.14 -6.58
N ARG A 61 -1.89 -3.10 -6.67
CA ARG A 61 -0.72 -2.91 -5.80
C ARG A 61 -1.06 -3.06 -4.32
N TRP A 62 -2.15 -2.46 -3.86
CA TRP A 62 -2.51 -2.53 -2.44
C TRP A 62 -3.13 -3.88 -2.06
N ALA A 63 -3.87 -4.51 -2.96
CA ALA A 63 -4.34 -5.88 -2.78
C ALA A 63 -3.17 -6.86 -2.74
N GLY A 64 -2.28 -6.83 -3.74
CA GLY A 64 -1.04 -7.59 -3.79
C GLY A 64 -0.13 -7.29 -2.61
N TYR A 65 -0.07 -6.04 -2.15
CA TYR A 65 0.65 -5.67 -0.93
C TYR A 65 0.07 -6.36 0.30
N ILE A 66 -1.24 -6.28 0.52
CA ILE A 66 -1.90 -6.93 1.65
C ILE A 66 -1.67 -8.43 1.58
N ILE A 67 -1.91 -9.06 0.42
CA ILE A 67 -1.72 -10.51 0.24
C ILE A 67 -0.26 -10.89 0.47
N PHE A 68 0.71 -10.17 -0.10
CA PHE A 68 2.14 -10.42 0.13
C PHE A 68 2.53 -10.31 1.60
N ARG A 69 1.91 -9.40 2.35
CA ARG A 69 2.17 -9.23 3.79
C ARG A 69 1.49 -10.30 4.64
N THR A 70 0.30 -10.77 4.28
CA THR A 70 -0.50 -11.67 5.11
C THR A 70 -0.42 -13.13 4.72
N LEU A 71 -0.23 -13.46 3.45
CA LEU A 71 -0.28 -14.84 2.95
C LEU A 71 0.84 -15.74 3.52
N PRO A 72 2.12 -15.32 3.59
CA PRO A 72 3.15 -16.14 4.23
C PRO A 72 2.84 -16.43 5.70
N ALA A 73 2.35 -15.42 6.42
CA ALA A 73 1.93 -15.56 7.82
C ALA A 73 0.72 -16.50 7.94
N LEU A 74 -0.28 -16.39 7.05
CA LEU A 74 -1.45 -17.25 7.02
C LEU A 74 -1.05 -18.72 6.83
N ILE A 75 -0.22 -19.02 5.82
CA ILE A 75 0.23 -20.39 5.53
C ILE A 75 0.95 -20.97 6.75
N ILE A 76 1.88 -20.22 7.33
CA ILE A 76 2.67 -20.68 8.48
C ILE A 76 1.80 -20.82 9.74
N PHE A 77 0.85 -19.92 9.99
CA PHE A 77 -0.06 -20.04 11.13
C PHE A 77 -1.05 -21.20 10.98
N VAL A 78 -1.55 -21.47 9.76
CA VAL A 78 -2.39 -22.66 9.51
C VAL A 78 -1.59 -23.93 9.81
N LEU A 79 -0.34 -24.01 9.35
CA LEU A 79 0.54 -25.15 9.63
C LEU A 79 0.84 -25.28 11.14
N LEU A 80 1.16 -24.18 11.81
CA LEU A 80 1.39 -24.15 13.25
C LEU A 80 0.15 -24.63 14.01
N ALA A 81 -1.03 -24.13 13.66
CA ALA A 81 -2.29 -24.55 14.27
C ALA A 81 -2.60 -26.05 14.02
N ALA A 82 -2.29 -26.57 12.83
CA ALA A 82 -2.46 -27.97 12.51
C ALA A 82 -1.53 -28.88 13.35
N ILE A 83 -0.26 -28.49 13.51
CA ILE A 83 0.71 -29.20 14.35
C ILE A 83 0.27 -29.17 15.83
N LEU A 84 -0.15 -28.01 16.33
CA LEU A 84 -0.61 -27.85 17.71
C LEU A 84 -1.85 -28.71 17.98
N ASN A 85 -2.85 -28.70 17.09
CA ASN A 85 -4.03 -29.55 17.23
C ASN A 85 -3.70 -31.05 17.25
N LYS A 86 -2.79 -31.50 16.38
CA LYS A 86 -2.48 -32.92 16.24
C LYS A 86 -1.63 -33.48 17.38
N TYR A 87 -0.60 -32.74 17.80
CA TYR A 87 0.39 -33.25 18.75
C TYR A 87 0.21 -32.69 20.16
N PHE A 88 -0.55 -31.60 20.31
CA PHE A 88 -0.75 -30.86 21.56
C PHE A 88 -2.23 -30.49 21.75
N ALA A 89 -3.14 -31.43 21.47
CA ALA A 89 -4.59 -31.23 21.47
C ALA A 89 -5.20 -30.64 22.75
N SER A 90 -4.50 -30.72 23.88
CA SER A 90 -4.96 -30.16 25.16
C SER A 90 -4.59 -28.68 25.37
N VAL A 91 -3.92 -28.04 24.41
CA VAL A 91 -3.45 -26.66 24.56
C VAL A 91 -4.17 -25.72 23.62
N ALA A 92 -4.64 -24.59 24.15
CA ALA A 92 -5.25 -23.54 23.37
C ALA A 92 -4.25 -22.99 22.34
N ILE A 93 -4.67 -22.89 21.07
CA ILE A 93 -3.77 -22.55 19.96
C ILE A 93 -3.50 -21.04 19.87
N TRP A 94 -4.47 -20.22 20.25
CA TRP A 94 -4.40 -18.76 20.09
C TRP A 94 -3.16 -18.10 20.73
N PRO A 95 -2.77 -18.40 22.00
CA PRO A 95 -1.57 -17.83 22.60
C PRO A 95 -0.29 -18.14 21.81
N TYR A 96 -0.20 -19.34 21.23
CA TYR A 96 0.95 -19.78 20.45
C TYR A 96 1.02 -19.12 19.08
N LEU A 97 -0.12 -18.93 18.41
CA LEU A 97 -0.17 -18.13 17.19
C LEU A 97 0.25 -16.67 17.44
N LEU A 98 -0.15 -16.10 18.58
CA LEU A 98 0.28 -14.75 18.96
C LEU A 98 1.80 -14.67 19.20
N ILE A 99 2.39 -15.66 19.86
CA ILE A 99 3.85 -15.72 20.05
C ILE A 99 4.56 -15.72 18.69
N GLY A 100 4.12 -16.59 17.77
CA GLY A 100 4.65 -16.62 16.40
C GLY A 100 4.49 -15.29 15.66
N ALA A 101 3.33 -14.64 15.79
CA ALA A 101 3.07 -13.32 15.22
C ALA A 101 4.02 -12.24 15.78
N ILE A 102 4.15 -12.14 17.10
CA ILE A 102 5.03 -11.17 17.76
C ILE A 102 6.47 -11.33 17.26
N ILE A 103 6.98 -12.55 17.22
CA ILE A 103 8.35 -12.84 16.77
C ILE A 103 8.53 -12.42 15.32
N SER A 104 7.60 -12.77 14.43
CA SER A 104 7.66 -12.41 13.01
C SER A 104 7.64 -10.89 12.76
N LEU A 105 7.00 -10.12 13.65
CA LEU A 105 6.84 -8.68 13.52
C LEU A 105 7.99 -7.88 14.16
N THR A 106 8.70 -8.46 15.12
CA THR A 106 9.67 -7.75 15.97
C THR A 106 10.80 -7.14 15.16
N PHE A 107 11.40 -7.91 14.25
CA PHE A 107 12.59 -7.49 13.51
C PHE A 107 12.31 -6.48 12.39
N ARG A 108 11.10 -6.46 11.85
CA ARG A 108 10.73 -5.63 10.70
C ARG A 108 9.87 -4.45 11.09
N ASP A 109 8.66 -4.71 11.60
CA ASP A 109 7.64 -3.68 11.79
C ASP A 109 7.83 -2.99 13.14
N VAL A 110 8.07 -3.73 14.22
CA VAL A 110 8.33 -3.12 15.54
C VAL A 110 9.64 -2.32 15.52
N TYR A 111 10.72 -2.88 14.96
CA TYR A 111 11.97 -2.15 14.78
C TYR A 111 11.80 -0.92 13.87
N ALA A 112 10.97 -0.98 12.84
CA ALA A 112 10.70 0.18 12.00
C ALA A 112 9.98 1.33 12.75
N LEU A 113 9.10 1.01 13.69
CA LEU A 113 8.40 2.01 14.50
C LEU A 113 9.34 2.80 15.42
N THR A 114 10.42 2.16 15.90
CA THR A 114 11.40 2.78 16.80
C THR A 114 12.42 3.67 16.07
N LEU A 115 12.55 3.54 14.75
CA LEU A 115 13.44 4.40 13.97
C LEU A 115 12.92 5.85 13.92
N ARG A 116 13.73 6.79 14.43
CA ARG A 116 13.44 8.24 14.43
C ARG A 116 13.40 8.88 13.05
N ARG A 117 14.04 8.24 12.06
CA ARG A 117 14.18 8.75 10.69
C ARG A 117 12.89 8.63 9.87
N LYS A 118 11.96 7.79 10.32
CA LYS A 118 10.73 7.50 9.59
C LYS A 118 9.65 8.53 9.84
N THR A 119 8.94 8.92 8.78
CA THR A 119 7.79 9.82 8.88
C THR A 119 6.65 9.13 9.65
N ILE A 120 5.72 9.92 10.19
CA ILE A 120 4.59 9.34 10.93
C ILE A 120 3.71 8.49 10.01
N SER A 121 3.54 8.90 8.74
CA SER A 121 2.84 8.10 7.71
C SER A 121 3.51 6.75 7.46
N GLU A 122 4.85 6.69 7.40
CA GLU A 122 5.56 5.41 7.29
C GLU A 122 5.33 4.52 8.50
N LYS A 123 5.32 5.11 9.70
CA LYS A 123 5.02 4.38 10.93
C LYS A 123 3.59 3.82 10.93
N LEU A 124 2.63 4.53 10.35
CA LEU A 124 1.25 4.03 10.20
C LEU A 124 1.17 2.78 9.32
N VAL A 125 1.94 2.72 8.23
CA VAL A 125 2.00 1.52 7.39
C VAL A 125 2.52 0.32 8.17
N HIS A 126 3.55 0.50 9.00
CA HIS A 126 4.07 -0.57 9.87
C HIS A 126 3.06 -0.98 10.95
N LEU A 127 2.34 -0.03 11.53
CA LEU A 127 1.27 -0.31 12.49
C LEU A 127 0.14 -1.12 11.83
N MET A 128 -0.23 -0.78 10.60
CA MET A 128 -1.22 -1.55 9.84
C MET A 128 -0.75 -2.98 9.57
N ASN A 129 0.52 -3.19 9.21
CA ASN A 129 1.07 -4.53 9.01
C ASN A 129 1.00 -5.38 10.28
N ILE A 130 1.31 -4.80 11.43
CA ILE A 130 1.17 -5.45 12.73
C ILE A 130 -0.28 -5.88 12.94
N MET A 131 -1.25 -4.97 12.73
CA MET A 131 -2.67 -5.28 12.86
C MET A 131 -3.12 -6.39 11.91
N LEU A 132 -2.70 -6.35 10.64
CA LEU A 132 -3.04 -7.37 9.63
C LEU A 132 -2.55 -8.75 10.06
N VAL A 133 -1.30 -8.89 10.48
CA VAL A 133 -0.74 -10.18 10.91
C VAL A 133 -1.44 -10.70 12.18
N LEU A 134 -1.79 -9.82 13.13
CA LEU A 134 -2.55 -10.21 14.33
C LEU A 134 -3.98 -10.66 14.00
N VAL A 135 -4.64 -10.00 13.03
CA VAL A 135 -5.96 -10.44 12.53
C VAL A 135 -5.85 -11.82 11.87
N VAL A 136 -4.80 -12.08 11.09
CA VAL A 136 -4.57 -13.41 10.50
C VAL A 136 -4.38 -14.47 11.58
N ALA A 137 -3.53 -14.22 12.59
CA ALA A 137 -3.32 -15.15 13.70
C ALA A 137 -4.63 -15.46 14.44
N THR A 138 -5.42 -14.43 14.73
CA THR A 138 -6.72 -14.57 15.40
C THR A 138 -7.73 -15.29 14.50
N GLY A 139 -7.77 -15.00 13.20
CA GLY A 139 -8.63 -15.66 12.22
C GLY A 139 -8.35 -17.16 12.14
N VAL A 140 -7.07 -17.56 12.12
CA VAL A 140 -6.68 -18.98 12.12
C VAL A 140 -7.09 -19.68 13.43
N SER A 141 -7.03 -19.00 14.58
CA SER A 141 -7.47 -19.61 15.85
C SER A 141 -8.97 -19.93 15.90
N ILE A 142 -9.81 -19.32 15.07
CA ILE A 142 -11.25 -19.67 14.99
C ILE A 142 -11.44 -21.09 14.43
N LEU A 143 -10.45 -21.60 13.70
CA LEU A 143 -10.45 -22.95 13.15
C LEU A 143 -10.03 -24.01 14.19
N ASP A 144 -9.74 -23.62 15.43
CA ASP A 144 -9.35 -24.55 16.49
C ASP A 144 -10.37 -25.70 16.68
N GLY A 145 -9.87 -26.92 16.83
CA GLY A 145 -10.68 -28.14 16.90
C GLY A 145 -11.45 -28.53 15.64
N ARG A 146 -11.35 -27.79 14.52
CA ARG A 146 -12.06 -28.13 13.27
C ARG A 146 -11.33 -29.25 12.51
N PRO A 147 -12.08 -30.18 11.85
CA PRO A 147 -11.50 -31.31 11.14
C PRO A 147 -10.55 -30.91 10.01
N ILE A 148 -10.73 -29.72 9.43
CA ILE A 148 -9.86 -29.18 8.39
C ILE A 148 -8.40 -29.04 8.87
N LEU A 149 -8.17 -28.63 10.12
CA LEU A 149 -6.81 -28.49 10.66
C LEU A 149 -6.17 -29.85 10.95
N LEU A 150 -6.96 -30.83 11.36
CA LEU A 150 -6.48 -32.20 11.62
C LEU A 150 -6.07 -32.91 10.33
N GLN A 151 -6.79 -32.67 9.23
CA GLN A 151 -6.45 -33.19 7.89
C GLN A 151 -5.21 -32.53 7.30
N LEU A 152 -4.99 -31.24 7.58
CA LEU A 152 -3.80 -30.49 7.16
C LEU A 152 -2.56 -30.83 8.00
N ALA A 153 -2.73 -31.46 9.17
CA ALA A 153 -1.65 -31.73 10.10
C ALA A 153 -0.79 -32.92 9.62
N PRO A 154 0.47 -32.68 9.26
CA PRO A 154 1.25 -33.69 8.57
C PRO A 154 1.72 -34.79 9.54
N SER A 155 2.06 -35.99 9.06
CA SER A 155 2.52 -37.13 9.88
C SER A 155 4.04 -37.08 10.11
N VAL A 156 4.51 -37.30 11.35
CA VAL A 156 5.95 -37.22 11.74
C VAL A 156 6.90 -38.00 10.81
N SER A 157 6.43 -39.11 10.24
CA SER A 157 7.19 -39.96 9.30
C SER A 157 7.23 -39.47 7.84
N GLY A 158 6.37 -38.53 7.44
CA GLY A 158 6.27 -38.01 6.07
C GLY A 158 6.51 -36.51 5.92
N ILE A 159 6.74 -35.79 7.03
CA ILE A 159 6.86 -34.32 7.08
C ILE A 159 8.16 -33.79 6.48
N VAL A 160 9.29 -34.44 6.72
CA VAL A 160 10.54 -33.67 6.87
C VAL A 160 11.36 -33.55 5.59
N ASP A 161 11.47 -34.57 4.74
CA ASP A 161 12.71 -34.61 3.97
C ASP A 161 12.80 -33.72 2.74
N ASN A 162 11.82 -33.55 1.85
CA ASN A 162 12.10 -32.71 0.66
C ASN A 162 10.92 -31.98 0.02
N LEU A 163 9.70 -32.52 0.04
CA LEU A 163 8.65 -32.04 -0.86
C LEU A 163 7.81 -30.89 -0.29
N TRP A 164 7.49 -30.91 1.00
CA TRP A 164 6.63 -29.86 1.58
C TRP A 164 7.35 -28.55 1.80
N SER A 165 8.60 -28.59 2.28
CA SER A 165 9.45 -27.41 2.43
C SER A 165 9.76 -26.77 1.07
N SER A 166 10.10 -27.58 0.06
CA SER A 166 10.38 -27.06 -1.29
C SER A 166 9.12 -26.57 -2.01
N LEU A 167 7.97 -27.24 -1.85
CA LEU A 167 6.69 -26.79 -2.42
C LEU A 167 6.21 -25.49 -1.76
N LEU A 168 6.33 -25.36 -0.44
CA LEU A 168 5.96 -24.14 0.27
C LEU A 168 6.87 -22.98 -0.12
N VAL A 169 8.19 -23.22 -0.23
CA VAL A 169 9.14 -22.23 -0.73
C VAL A 169 8.86 -21.89 -2.20
N ALA A 170 8.56 -22.87 -3.05
CA ALA A 170 8.24 -22.67 -4.46
C ALA A 170 6.92 -21.91 -4.63
N LEU A 171 5.87 -22.23 -3.87
CA LEU A 171 4.59 -21.51 -3.88
C LEU A 171 4.78 -20.08 -3.39
N LEU A 172 5.57 -19.86 -2.34
CA LEU A 172 5.88 -18.52 -1.86
C LEU A 172 6.69 -17.71 -2.89
N ILE A 173 7.60 -18.35 -3.64
CA ILE A 173 8.38 -17.71 -4.71
C ILE A 173 7.52 -17.43 -5.94
N ILE A 174 6.72 -18.38 -6.41
CA ILE A 174 5.82 -18.23 -7.56
C ILE A 174 4.78 -17.17 -7.24
N PHE A 175 4.17 -17.24 -6.05
CA PHE A 175 3.22 -16.23 -5.57
C PHE A 175 3.87 -14.86 -5.46
N TYR A 176 5.10 -14.77 -4.92
CA TYR A 176 5.86 -13.52 -4.90
C TYR A 176 5.99 -12.94 -6.31
N PHE A 177 6.37 -13.76 -7.29
CA PHE A 177 6.49 -13.31 -8.67
C PHE A 177 5.16 -12.94 -9.30
N GLU A 178 4.08 -13.71 -9.15
CA GLU A 178 2.78 -13.33 -9.73
C GLU A 178 2.22 -12.04 -9.08
N SER A 179 2.41 -11.88 -7.77
CA SER A 179 1.96 -10.71 -7.03
C SER A 179 2.82 -9.45 -7.27
N THR A 180 4.04 -9.58 -7.81
CA THR A 180 4.96 -8.45 -8.06
C THR A 180 5.25 -8.20 -9.54
N ASN A 181 5.24 -9.22 -10.40
CA ASN A 181 5.38 -9.14 -11.87
C ASN A 181 4.04 -8.95 -12.59
N THR A 182 3.00 -8.45 -11.93
CA THR A 182 1.73 -8.08 -12.59
C THR A 182 1.82 -6.78 -13.40
N GLY A 183 3.04 -6.32 -13.67
CA GLY A 183 3.34 -5.30 -14.66
C GLY A 183 2.98 -5.79 -16.06
N LYS A 184 1.98 -5.18 -16.73
CA LYS A 184 1.89 -5.35 -18.19
C LYS A 184 3.16 -4.74 -18.78
N ILE A 185 4.04 -5.57 -19.34
CA ILE A 185 5.10 -5.09 -20.20
C ILE A 185 4.41 -4.68 -21.50
N TYR A 186 4.15 -3.39 -21.65
CA TYR A 186 3.68 -2.85 -22.91
C TYR A 186 4.84 -2.94 -23.89
N THR A 187 4.70 -3.79 -24.91
CA THR A 187 5.66 -3.90 -26.01
C THR A 187 5.49 -2.79 -27.05
N ASP A 188 4.47 -1.95 -26.88
CA ASP A 188 4.10 -0.84 -27.76
C ASP A 188 3.90 0.45 -26.93
N ASP A 189 4.73 1.46 -27.20
CA ASP A 189 4.72 2.76 -26.54
C ASP A 189 3.36 3.47 -26.66
N GLN A 190 2.63 3.25 -27.76
CA GLN A 190 1.33 3.87 -27.99
C GLN A 190 0.25 3.22 -27.11
N ALA A 191 0.27 1.89 -26.97
CA ALA A 191 -0.64 1.18 -26.07
C ALA A 191 -0.45 1.60 -24.61
N GLU A 192 0.80 1.81 -24.16
CA GLU A 192 1.10 2.31 -22.82
C GLU A 192 0.57 3.74 -22.62
N LYS A 193 0.80 4.62 -23.59
CA LYS A 193 0.29 6.00 -23.57
C LYS A 193 -1.23 6.03 -23.48
N ASN A 194 -1.92 5.27 -24.33
CA ASN A 194 -3.38 5.19 -24.32
C ASN A 194 -3.91 4.67 -22.97
N ALA A 195 -3.25 3.66 -22.37
CA ALA A 195 -3.64 3.13 -21.07
C ALA A 195 -3.50 4.19 -19.95
N ARG A 196 -2.42 4.99 -19.98
CA ARG A 196 -2.22 6.11 -19.05
C ARG A 196 -3.28 7.19 -19.18
N GLU A 197 -3.57 7.61 -20.39
CA GLU A 197 -4.58 8.62 -20.66
C GLU A 197 -5.98 8.13 -20.25
N ASN A 198 -6.34 6.90 -20.59
CA ASN A 198 -7.60 6.29 -20.18
C ASN A 198 -7.76 6.24 -18.65
N TYR A 199 -6.70 5.89 -17.91
CA TYR A 199 -6.74 5.92 -16.45
C TYR A 199 -7.01 7.32 -15.90
N ILE A 200 -6.30 8.32 -16.43
CA ILE A 200 -6.47 9.73 -16.01
C ILE A 200 -7.91 10.18 -16.26
N LEU A 201 -8.47 9.88 -17.44
CA LEU A 201 -9.83 10.29 -17.81
C LEU A 201 -10.90 9.57 -16.98
N ASN A 202 -10.75 8.27 -16.73
CA ASN A 202 -11.66 7.52 -15.86
C ASN A 202 -11.60 8.02 -14.41
N SER A 203 -10.40 8.34 -13.91
CA SER A 203 -10.19 8.91 -12.58
C SER A 203 -10.80 10.30 -12.47
N TYR A 204 -10.64 11.12 -13.49
CA TYR A 204 -11.29 12.43 -13.59
C TYR A 204 -12.81 12.29 -13.52
N GLN A 205 -13.39 11.38 -14.32
CA GLN A 205 -14.84 11.12 -14.33
C GLN A 205 -15.35 10.67 -12.94
N THR A 206 -14.61 9.79 -12.27
CA THR A 206 -14.96 9.33 -10.92
C THR A 206 -14.94 10.47 -9.90
N ILE A 207 -13.94 11.35 -9.98
CA ILE A 207 -13.78 12.47 -9.03
C ILE A 207 -14.82 13.56 -9.30
N ILE A 208 -15.11 13.88 -10.57
CA ILE A 208 -16.12 14.89 -10.91
C ILE A 208 -17.51 14.43 -10.47
N GLU A 209 -17.91 13.20 -10.76
CA GLU A 209 -19.22 12.65 -10.33
C GLU A 209 -19.45 12.77 -8.83
N LYS A 210 -18.40 12.60 -8.02
CA LYS A 210 -18.51 12.64 -6.56
C LYS A 210 -18.33 14.03 -5.96
N TYR A 211 -17.48 14.88 -6.54
CA TYR A 211 -16.99 16.10 -5.88
C TYR A 211 -17.12 17.38 -6.73
N GLU A 212 -17.76 17.35 -7.90
CA GLU A 212 -17.91 18.50 -8.82
C GLU A 212 -18.32 19.78 -8.09
N LYS A 213 -19.46 19.75 -7.37
CA LYS A 213 -20.01 20.92 -6.68
C LYS A 213 -19.00 21.53 -5.68
N VAL A 214 -18.30 20.69 -4.94
CA VAL A 214 -17.32 21.13 -3.93
C VAL A 214 -16.10 21.74 -4.61
N ILE A 215 -15.57 21.09 -5.65
CA ILE A 215 -14.42 21.55 -6.42
C ILE A 215 -14.71 22.90 -7.09
N PHE A 216 -15.85 23.02 -7.75
CA PHE A 216 -16.21 24.23 -8.50
C PHE A 216 -16.39 25.43 -7.56
N ASN A 217 -17.09 25.24 -6.44
CA ASN A 217 -17.28 26.28 -5.44
C ASN A 217 -15.95 26.69 -4.77
N ALA A 218 -15.11 25.71 -4.44
CA ALA A 218 -13.81 25.97 -3.82
C ALA A 218 -12.90 26.77 -4.75
N CYS A 219 -12.78 26.35 -6.02
CA CYS A 219 -11.97 27.03 -7.02
C CYS A 219 -12.48 28.44 -7.35
N ALA A 220 -13.80 28.63 -7.43
CA ALA A 220 -14.38 29.96 -7.64
C ALA A 220 -14.05 30.91 -6.48
N LYS A 221 -14.08 30.42 -5.24
CA LYS A 221 -13.75 31.22 -4.05
C LYS A 221 -12.25 31.54 -3.94
N SER A 222 -11.38 30.63 -4.37
CA SER A 222 -9.93 30.77 -4.21
C SER A 222 -9.19 31.20 -5.48
N ASN A 223 -9.89 31.48 -6.60
CA ASN A 223 -9.27 31.71 -7.91
C ASN A 223 -8.24 30.61 -8.25
N CYS A 224 -8.59 29.34 -7.98
CA CYS A 224 -7.76 28.18 -8.25
C CYS A 224 -8.10 27.60 -9.63
N SER A 225 -7.10 27.10 -10.35
CA SER A 225 -7.32 26.30 -11.55
C SER A 225 -8.01 24.99 -11.18
N ARG A 226 -9.13 24.70 -11.84
CA ARG A 226 -9.85 23.44 -11.67
C ARG A 226 -9.02 22.28 -12.19
N THR A 227 -8.46 22.43 -13.38
CA THR A 227 -7.62 21.40 -14.01
C THR A 227 -6.43 21.04 -13.12
N LEU A 228 -5.76 22.03 -12.52
CA LEU A 228 -4.65 21.76 -11.59
C LEU A 228 -5.12 21.03 -10.33
N LEU A 229 -6.25 21.44 -9.75
CA LEU A 229 -6.80 20.76 -8.58
C LEU A 229 -7.19 19.32 -8.92
N PHE A 230 -7.85 19.06 -10.04
CA PHE A 230 -8.15 17.70 -10.49
C PHE A 230 -6.87 16.87 -10.67
N SER A 231 -5.83 17.42 -11.27
CA SER A 231 -4.55 16.71 -11.41
C SER A 231 -3.94 16.30 -10.08
N VAL A 232 -3.98 17.19 -9.07
CA VAL A 232 -3.56 16.87 -7.70
C VAL A 232 -4.42 15.75 -7.12
N LEU A 233 -5.75 15.85 -7.21
CA LEU A 233 -6.66 14.85 -6.63
C LEU A 233 -6.50 13.47 -7.27
N ILE A 234 -6.33 13.40 -8.60
CA ILE A 234 -6.07 12.13 -9.31
C ILE A 234 -4.77 11.52 -8.81
N PHE A 235 -3.70 12.32 -8.75
CA PHE A 235 -2.38 11.83 -8.35
C PHE A 235 -2.34 11.36 -6.88
N GLU A 236 -2.96 12.11 -5.97
CA GLU A 236 -3.02 11.75 -4.55
C GLU A 236 -3.91 10.52 -4.32
N ASN A 237 -5.07 10.44 -4.99
CA ASN A 237 -5.95 9.27 -4.87
C ASN A 237 -5.29 7.98 -5.36
N MET A 238 -4.52 8.08 -6.46
CA MET A 238 -3.73 6.97 -7.02
C MET A 238 -2.71 6.44 -6.00
N ASN A 239 -2.04 7.34 -5.29
CA ASN A 239 -0.94 6.99 -4.38
C ASN A 239 -1.38 6.69 -2.94
N ARG A 240 -2.59 7.10 -2.54
CA ARG A 240 -3.13 6.98 -1.17
C ARG A 240 -4.61 6.54 -1.17
N PRO A 241 -4.88 5.22 -1.17
CA PRO A 241 -6.23 4.67 -1.15
C PRO A 241 -7.03 5.09 0.08
N GLU A 242 -8.36 5.02 -0.04
CA GLU A 242 -9.31 5.45 1.00
C GLU A 242 -9.07 4.81 2.37
N LEU A 243 -8.67 3.54 2.42
CA LEU A 243 -8.38 2.85 3.69
C LEU A 243 -7.26 3.55 4.48
N PHE A 244 -6.17 3.94 3.81
CA PHE A 244 -5.06 4.65 4.45
C PHE A 244 -5.48 6.03 4.91
N ARG A 245 -6.24 6.75 4.07
CA ARG A 245 -6.78 8.07 4.42
C ARG A 245 -7.68 8.04 5.66
N LYS A 246 -8.51 7.00 5.80
CA LYS A 246 -9.36 6.79 6.99
C LYS A 246 -8.51 6.54 8.24
N LEU A 247 -7.48 5.71 8.15
CA LEU A 247 -6.57 5.43 9.27
C LEU A 247 -5.80 6.68 9.70
N GLU A 248 -5.28 7.46 8.76
CA GLU A 248 -4.63 8.75 9.02
C GLU A 248 -5.57 9.70 9.77
N ASN A 249 -6.82 9.82 9.32
CA ASN A 249 -7.83 10.64 9.99
C ASN A 249 -8.14 10.20 11.43
N ILE A 250 -8.23 8.88 11.67
CA ILE A 250 -8.39 8.33 13.03
C ILE A 250 -7.17 8.71 13.89
N PHE A 251 -5.97 8.60 13.33
CA PHE A 251 -4.74 8.92 14.04
C PHE A 251 -4.64 10.40 14.40
N VAL A 252 -4.94 11.31 13.46
CA VAL A 252 -5.02 12.75 13.74
C VAL A 252 -6.06 13.05 14.81
N LYS A 253 -7.22 12.38 14.77
CA LYS A 253 -8.29 12.56 15.78
C LYS A 253 -7.84 12.15 17.18
N VAL A 254 -7.14 11.01 17.31
CA VAL A 254 -6.72 10.45 18.60
C VAL A 254 -5.48 11.14 19.14
N PHE A 255 -4.44 11.30 18.31
CA PHE A 255 -3.12 11.77 18.74
C PHE A 255 -2.89 13.27 18.51
N LYS A 256 -3.81 13.98 17.83
CA LYS A 256 -3.71 15.41 17.49
C LYS A 256 -2.41 15.79 16.77
N GLN A 257 -1.80 14.84 16.07
CA GLN A 257 -0.58 15.04 15.29
C GLN A 257 -0.91 15.62 13.92
N GLU A 258 0.03 16.37 13.35
CA GLU A 258 -0.11 16.94 12.02
C GLU A 258 0.24 15.90 10.95
N LEU A 259 -0.74 15.50 10.14
CA LEU A 259 -0.58 14.55 9.04
C LEU A 259 -1.25 15.07 7.77
N SER A 260 -0.81 14.55 6.63
CA SER A 260 -1.55 14.68 5.36
C SER A 260 -2.81 13.83 5.45
N VAL A 261 -3.98 14.43 5.21
CA VAL A 261 -5.28 13.77 5.37
C VAL A 261 -6.26 14.12 4.25
N GLY A 262 -7.22 13.22 4.04
CA GLY A 262 -8.27 13.35 3.01
C GLY A 262 -7.77 13.06 1.59
N LEU A 263 -8.68 13.13 0.62
CA LEU A 263 -8.41 12.89 -0.81
C LEU A 263 -7.25 13.73 -1.34
N ALA A 264 -7.18 15.00 -0.94
CA ALA A 264 -6.12 15.88 -1.39
C ALA A 264 -4.78 15.65 -0.64
N GLN A 265 -4.75 14.94 0.49
CA GLN A 265 -3.52 14.72 1.27
C GLN A 265 -2.85 16.03 1.77
N VAL A 266 -3.68 17.00 2.18
CA VAL A 266 -3.23 18.25 2.79
C VAL A 266 -2.86 18.08 4.27
N ARG A 267 -1.79 18.74 4.73
CA ARG A 267 -1.36 18.68 6.13
C ARG A 267 -2.41 19.30 7.06
N SER A 268 -2.77 18.62 8.15
CA SER A 268 -3.72 19.09 9.14
C SER A 268 -3.50 18.44 10.51
N LYS A 269 -3.72 19.21 11.57
CA LYS A 269 -3.78 18.73 12.98
C LYS A 269 -5.17 18.26 13.40
N LYS A 270 -6.15 18.39 12.51
CA LYS A 270 -7.53 17.95 12.71
C LYS A 270 -7.92 16.99 11.58
N PRO A 271 -8.73 15.96 11.86
CA PRO A 271 -9.24 15.10 10.81
C PRO A 271 -10.02 15.93 9.79
N LEU A 272 -9.84 15.64 8.51
CA LEU A 272 -10.54 16.31 7.40
C LEU A 272 -11.31 15.28 6.59
N SER A 273 -12.56 15.60 6.27
CA SER A 273 -13.27 14.87 5.20
C SER A 273 -12.60 15.13 3.85
N ASP A 274 -12.89 14.29 2.86
CA ASP A 274 -12.40 14.48 1.49
C ASP A 274 -12.77 15.87 0.97
N GLU A 275 -14.02 16.32 1.16
CA GLU A 275 -14.48 17.66 0.79
C GLU A 275 -13.70 18.79 1.48
N GLN A 276 -13.47 18.67 2.79
CA GLN A 276 -12.67 19.65 3.54
C GLN A 276 -11.22 19.69 3.05
N SER A 277 -10.66 18.54 2.70
CA SER A 277 -9.31 18.45 2.13
C SER A 277 -9.23 19.13 0.76
N ILE A 278 -10.26 18.97 -0.09
CA ILE A 278 -10.38 19.63 -1.40
C ILE A 278 -10.45 21.15 -1.23
N ILE A 279 -11.31 21.65 -0.33
CA ILE A 279 -11.43 23.09 -0.07
C ILE A 279 -10.11 23.68 0.42
N LYS A 280 -9.38 22.96 1.28
CA LYS A 280 -8.08 23.39 1.77
C LYS A 280 -7.03 23.38 0.65
N ALA A 281 -7.01 22.34 -0.19
CA ALA A 281 -6.12 22.26 -1.34
C ALA A 281 -6.35 23.41 -2.34
N ALA A 282 -7.61 23.71 -2.65
CA ALA A 282 -7.96 24.85 -3.51
C ALA A 282 -7.47 26.19 -2.96
N ASN A 283 -7.40 26.34 -1.64
CA ASN A 283 -6.84 27.54 -0.99
C ASN A 283 -5.31 27.59 -1.05
N ILE A 284 -4.62 26.44 -0.94
CA ILE A 284 -3.16 26.37 -1.11
C ILE A 284 -2.78 26.72 -2.55
N LEU A 285 -3.58 26.25 -3.52
CA LEU A 285 -3.41 26.50 -4.96
C LEU A 285 -4.02 27.84 -5.43
N ARG A 286 -4.30 28.77 -4.50
CA ARG A 286 -4.92 30.06 -4.81
C ARG A 286 -4.13 30.84 -5.88
N GLY A 287 -4.87 31.48 -6.78
CA GLY A 287 -4.30 32.31 -7.85
C GLY A 287 -3.79 31.53 -9.06
N SER A 288 -3.88 30.19 -9.03
CA SER A 288 -3.48 29.32 -10.13
C SER A 288 -4.43 29.33 -11.33
N GLN A 289 -5.60 29.99 -11.25
CA GLN A 289 -6.56 30.10 -12.36
C GLN A 289 -5.93 30.64 -13.66
N LYS A 290 -4.88 31.46 -13.55
CA LYS A 290 -4.16 31.99 -14.71
C LYS A 290 -3.59 30.88 -15.61
N LEU A 291 -3.33 29.69 -15.07
CA LEU A 291 -2.83 28.51 -15.79
C LEU A 291 -3.80 27.95 -16.83
N GLU A 292 -5.09 28.24 -16.71
CA GLU A 292 -6.12 27.76 -17.63
C GLU A 292 -6.04 28.47 -19.00
N LYS A 293 -5.23 29.53 -19.12
CA LYS A 293 -5.03 30.28 -20.36
C LYS A 293 -4.09 29.54 -21.33
N LYS A 294 -4.31 29.75 -22.64
CA LYS A 294 -3.77 28.88 -23.70
C LYS A 294 -2.24 28.95 -23.87
N ASP A 295 -1.60 30.07 -23.54
CA ASP A 295 -0.21 30.33 -23.94
C ASP A 295 0.76 30.45 -22.76
N HIS A 296 1.36 29.34 -22.36
CA HIS A 296 2.42 29.31 -21.36
C HIS A 296 3.62 28.51 -21.89
N VAL A 297 4.61 29.22 -22.43
CA VAL A 297 5.92 28.67 -22.83
C VAL A 297 6.62 27.98 -21.64
N ASP A 298 6.32 28.42 -20.40
CA ASP A 298 6.90 27.87 -19.15
C ASP A 298 5.85 27.20 -18.25
N LEU A 299 4.96 26.36 -18.81
CA LEU A 299 3.85 25.76 -18.06
C LEU A 299 4.32 24.97 -16.83
N GLN A 300 5.37 24.16 -16.97
CA GLN A 300 5.90 23.33 -15.89
C GLN A 300 6.42 24.20 -14.74
N ASP A 301 7.17 25.27 -15.00
CA ASP A 301 7.67 26.18 -13.96
C ASP A 301 6.55 26.95 -13.27
N LYS A 302 5.48 27.29 -13.99
CA LYS A 302 4.30 27.93 -13.39
C LYS A 302 3.52 26.96 -12.50
N ILE A 303 3.35 25.70 -12.92
CA ILE A 303 2.76 24.65 -12.09
C ILE A 303 3.64 24.38 -10.86
N ALA A 304 4.95 24.24 -11.05
CA ALA A 304 5.92 24.00 -9.99
C ALA A 304 5.84 25.07 -8.90
N ARG A 305 5.71 26.36 -9.26
CA ARG A 305 5.54 27.45 -8.29
C ARG A 305 4.33 27.29 -7.39
N HIS A 306 3.21 26.81 -7.93
CA HIS A 306 2.01 26.55 -7.14
C HIS A 306 2.07 25.22 -6.37
N LEU A 307 2.77 24.21 -6.89
CA LEU A 307 2.90 22.91 -6.25
C LEU A 307 4.00 22.87 -5.18
N ASN A 308 5.05 23.69 -5.27
CA ASN A 308 6.12 23.71 -4.27
C ASN A 308 5.64 24.17 -2.89
N THR A 309 4.54 24.93 -2.81
CA THR A 309 3.87 25.25 -1.53
C THR A 309 3.09 24.05 -0.97
N TYR A 310 2.79 23.07 -1.83
CA TYR A 310 2.06 21.85 -1.53
C TYR A 310 3.01 20.70 -1.17
N ASN A 311 3.97 20.42 -2.06
CA ASN A 311 4.96 19.35 -1.98
C ASN A 311 6.19 19.73 -2.83
N LEU A 312 7.38 19.66 -2.23
CA LEU A 312 8.65 20.07 -2.86
C LEU A 312 9.27 19.00 -3.78
N ASN A 313 8.66 17.84 -3.91
CA ASN A 313 9.22 16.72 -4.69
C ASN A 313 9.11 16.99 -6.20
N THR A 314 10.21 16.90 -6.95
CA THR A 314 10.22 17.14 -8.39
C THR A 314 9.43 16.10 -9.18
N ILE A 315 9.47 14.82 -8.77
CA ILE A 315 8.69 13.73 -9.37
C ILE A 315 7.19 13.99 -9.22
N TYR A 316 6.78 14.61 -8.10
CA TYR A 316 5.40 15.00 -7.85
C TYR A 316 4.93 16.05 -8.87
N VAL A 317 5.76 17.08 -9.08
CA VAL A 317 5.48 18.16 -10.04
C VAL A 317 5.40 17.63 -11.48
N GLU A 318 6.33 16.76 -11.87
CA GLU A 318 6.36 16.15 -13.21
C GLU A 318 5.08 15.36 -13.51
N ASN A 319 4.66 14.50 -12.59
CA ASN A 319 3.47 13.67 -12.79
C ASN A 319 2.18 14.49 -12.80
N ILE A 320 2.05 15.49 -11.93
CA ILE A 320 0.87 16.36 -11.94
C ILE A 320 0.83 17.21 -13.21
N THR A 321 1.99 17.67 -13.69
CA THR A 321 2.09 18.40 -14.96
C THR A 321 1.64 17.53 -16.13
N TYR A 322 2.05 16.26 -16.16
CA TYR A 322 1.57 15.30 -17.16
C TYR A 322 0.05 15.13 -17.10
N ILE A 323 -0.52 14.86 -15.92
CA ILE A 323 -1.98 14.73 -15.74
C ILE A 323 -2.70 16.02 -16.18
N TYR A 324 -2.17 17.19 -15.82
CA TYR A 324 -2.70 18.49 -16.22
C TYR A 324 -2.77 18.66 -17.74
N GLN A 325 -1.68 18.31 -18.45
CA GLN A 325 -1.62 18.39 -19.90
C GLN A 325 -2.62 17.43 -20.57
N THR A 326 -2.76 16.21 -20.05
CA THR A 326 -3.74 15.23 -20.54
C THR A 326 -5.17 15.77 -20.39
N LEU A 327 -5.55 16.25 -19.21
CA LEU A 327 -6.89 16.80 -18.97
C LEU A 327 -7.16 18.05 -19.81
N ARG A 328 -6.16 18.91 -19.98
CA ARG A 328 -6.29 20.11 -20.82
C ARG A 328 -6.48 19.77 -22.29
N THR A 329 -5.77 18.77 -22.80
CA THR A 329 -5.94 18.28 -24.18
C THR A 329 -7.34 17.71 -24.37
N TYR A 330 -7.83 16.93 -23.41
CA TYR A 330 -9.18 16.37 -23.43
C TYR A 330 -10.26 17.46 -23.44
N ALA A 331 -10.15 18.48 -22.57
CA ALA A 331 -11.10 19.59 -22.54
C ALA A 331 -11.14 20.36 -23.88
N LEU A 332 -9.97 20.63 -24.48
CA LEU A 332 -9.88 21.28 -25.79
C LEU A 332 -10.41 20.42 -26.94
N ALA A 333 -10.38 19.10 -26.82
CA ALA A 333 -10.93 18.18 -27.82
C ALA A 333 -12.47 18.06 -27.69
N GLY A 334 -13.00 18.22 -26.47
CA GLY A 334 -14.45 18.25 -26.20
C GLY A 334 -15.13 19.51 -26.74
N ASP A 335 -14.46 20.67 -26.69
CA ASP A 335 -14.98 21.95 -27.23
C ASP A 335 -15.02 22.01 -28.78
N ASN A 336 -14.41 21.04 -29.48
CA ASN A 336 -14.37 20.96 -30.95
C ASN A 336 -15.35 19.92 -31.53
N LYS A 337 -16.27 19.40 -30.71
CA LYS A 337 -17.41 18.58 -31.13
C LYS A 337 -18.69 19.32 -30.80
#